data_AF-A0A3B3V5A8-F1
#
_entry.id   AF-A0A3B3V5A8-F1
#
_cell.length_a   1.000
_cell.length_b   1.000
_cell.length_c   1.000
_cell.angle_alpha   90.00
_cell.angle_beta   90.00
_cell.angle_gamma   90.00
#
_symmetry.space_group_name_H-M   'P 1'
#
loop_
_entity.id
_entity.type
_entity.pdbx_description
1 polymer ?
#
loop_
_entity_poly.entity_id
_entity_poly.type
_entity_poly.pdbx_seq_one_letter_code
_entity_poly.pdbx_strand_id
1 'polypeptide(L)'
;FSPERPLLRIQRYFCRKPVRFFSLILLYLTAGSLVFLHSGFVGDSGPRARGGRDSVVASEAGGRASSSDTRGLGIMSRVFKETRRTGRRFGPRWMRKRRNAKDVDDGRAKYIGCYVDDTQKRALRGVSFFDYKKMTVFRCQDNCAERGYMYAGLEFGAECFCGHKIQAPNASESECNMECKGERSNTCGGANRLSIYRLELSQESARRYGSAIFKGCFHRPDNVTAALPFSAVIQNMSVDKCVDMCTEREKSLAALAGERCYCGFPTPLFSLHELEDEDMCLYRCPGEEFESCGNDNFFVVYQTQVQDNRCMDRRFLSARTKQLVALASFPGAGNTWARHLIELATGFYTGSYYFDGSLYNKGFKGERDHWRSGRTICIKTHESGKKEIEAFDSSILMIRNPYKALMAEFNRKYGGHVGFASQAHWKGKEWPEFVKNYAPWWASHTLDWLTYGKNVHVVHFEELKRDLFSHLKGMVQFLGLKVSEDRLLCVEGQKDGNFKRSGLRKLEYDPYTPDMRANIDELIRTVDSALKKRNMSGVPAEYMPR
;
A
#
# COMPACT_ATOMS: atom_id res chain seq x y z
N PHE A 1 -46.09 -27.81 -7.36
CA PHE A 1 -45.46 -28.89 -6.56
C PHE A 1 -44.43 -28.28 -5.62
N SER A 2 -44.64 -28.43 -4.32
CA SER A 2 -43.66 -28.16 -3.24
C SER A 2 -42.75 -29.40 -3.04
N PRO A 3 -41.79 -29.48 -2.08
CA PRO A 3 -41.40 -28.50 -1.04
C PRO A 3 -39.88 -28.31 -0.77
N GLU A 4 -39.59 -27.30 0.08
CA GLU A 4 -38.49 -27.18 1.07
C GLU A 4 -36.98 -27.21 0.73
N ARG A 5 -36.28 -26.17 1.24
CA ARG A 5 -35.19 -26.30 2.23
C ARG A 5 -34.88 -24.94 2.94
N PRO A 6 -35.13 -24.79 4.26
CA PRO A 6 -35.00 -23.50 4.96
C PRO A 6 -33.67 -23.35 5.74
N LEU A 7 -32.55 -23.06 5.08
CA LEU A 7 -31.24 -22.89 5.76
C LEU A 7 -30.45 -21.60 5.44
N LEU A 8 -30.87 -20.78 4.46
CA LEU A 8 -30.10 -19.62 3.98
C LEU A 8 -30.54 -18.25 4.54
N ARG A 9 -31.54 -18.19 5.43
CA ARG A 9 -32.02 -16.91 6.02
C ARG A 9 -31.35 -16.50 7.34
N ILE A 10 -30.69 -17.41 8.05
CA ILE A 10 -30.12 -17.11 9.38
C ILE A 10 -28.78 -16.34 9.27
N GLN A 11 -27.99 -16.58 8.22
CA GLN A 11 -26.67 -15.97 8.06
C GLN A 11 -26.70 -14.47 7.67
N ARG A 12 -27.85 -13.92 7.27
CA ARG A 12 -28.00 -12.51 6.85
C ARG A 12 -28.50 -11.56 7.96
N TYR A 13 -28.81 -12.06 9.16
CA TYR A 13 -29.30 -11.22 10.27
C TYR A 13 -28.20 -10.74 11.24
N PHE A 14 -26.99 -11.31 11.17
CA PHE A 14 -25.95 -11.13 12.19
C PHE A 14 -25.07 -9.86 12.03
N CYS A 15 -25.22 -9.07 10.97
CA CYS A 15 -24.36 -7.89 10.74
C CYS A 15 -24.91 -6.54 11.24
N ARG A 16 -26.03 -6.50 12.00
CA ARG A 16 -26.66 -5.20 12.37
C ARG A 16 -26.86 -4.90 13.88
N LYS A 17 -26.49 -5.74 14.87
CA LYS A 17 -26.51 -5.39 16.32
C LYS A 17 -25.45 -6.11 17.18
N PRO A 18 -24.69 -5.42 18.07
CA PRO A 18 -23.55 -6.01 18.81
C PRO A 18 -23.91 -6.79 20.10
N VAL A 19 -25.18 -6.84 20.51
CA VAL A 19 -25.59 -7.25 21.88
C VAL A 19 -25.62 -8.78 22.12
N ARG A 20 -25.26 -9.62 21.13
CA ARG A 20 -25.35 -11.09 21.24
C ARG A 20 -24.02 -11.85 21.12
N PHE A 21 -22.88 -11.16 21.10
CA PHE A 21 -21.57 -11.83 21.07
C PHE A 21 -21.16 -12.42 22.44
N PHE A 22 -21.55 -11.77 23.53
CA PHE A 22 -21.22 -12.21 24.90
C PHE A 22 -21.90 -13.53 25.30
N SER A 23 -23.12 -13.81 24.83
CA SER A 23 -23.86 -15.04 25.15
C SER A 23 -23.19 -16.30 24.61
N LEU A 24 -22.54 -16.21 23.44
CA LEU A 24 -21.82 -17.33 22.82
C LEU A 24 -20.49 -17.62 23.52
N ILE A 25 -19.79 -16.59 24.00
CA ILE A 25 -18.56 -16.75 24.79
C ILE A 25 -18.85 -17.45 26.13
N LEU A 26 -19.96 -17.10 26.79
CA LEU A 26 -20.34 -17.73 28.06
C LEU A 26 -20.62 -19.24 27.88
N LEU A 27 -21.34 -19.62 26.82
CA LEU A 27 -21.59 -21.02 26.46
C LEU A 27 -20.30 -21.80 26.15
N TYR A 28 -19.35 -21.18 25.45
CA TYR A 28 -18.07 -21.78 25.12
C TYR A 28 -17.18 -21.99 26.36
N LEU A 29 -17.23 -21.05 27.31
CA LEU A 29 -16.51 -21.17 28.59
C LEU A 29 -17.12 -22.24 29.50
N THR A 30 -18.46 -22.39 29.54
CA THR A 30 -19.09 -23.47 30.31
C THR A 30 -18.84 -24.87 29.73
N ALA A 31 -18.67 -25.00 28.42
CA ALA A 31 -18.36 -26.28 27.78
C ALA A 31 -16.91 -26.74 28.04
N GLY A 32 -15.97 -25.80 28.21
CA GLY A 32 -14.57 -26.11 28.50
C GLY A 32 -14.31 -26.75 29.88
N SER A 33 -15.24 -26.58 30.83
CA SER A 33 -15.07 -27.07 32.21
C SER A 33 -15.39 -28.55 32.42
N LEU A 34 -16.00 -29.24 31.44
CA LEU A 34 -16.38 -30.66 31.57
C LEU A 34 -15.31 -31.66 31.11
N VAL A 35 -14.19 -31.20 30.53
CA VAL A 35 -13.13 -32.08 29.99
C VAL A 35 -11.99 -32.34 31.00
N PHE A 36 -12.02 -31.69 32.18
CA PHE A 36 -10.95 -31.79 33.20
C PHE A 36 -11.30 -32.66 34.43
N LEU A 37 -12.36 -33.46 34.37
CA LEU A 37 -12.80 -34.34 35.46
C LEU A 37 -12.75 -35.83 35.10
N HIS A 38 -11.62 -36.32 34.56
CA HIS A 38 -11.32 -37.77 34.52
C HIS A 38 -9.81 -38.10 34.35
N SER A 39 -8.98 -37.64 35.30
CA SER A 39 -7.62 -38.20 35.47
C SER A 39 -7.05 -37.87 36.86
N GLY A 40 -7.34 -38.73 37.84
CA GLY A 40 -6.77 -38.65 39.17
C GLY A 40 -6.58 -40.04 39.80
N PHE A 41 -5.34 -40.53 39.80
CA PHE A 41 -4.83 -41.54 40.73
C PHE A 41 -3.39 -41.12 41.07
N VAL A 42 -3.19 -40.60 42.28
CA VAL A 42 -2.52 -41.29 43.41
C VAL A 42 -1.04 -41.57 43.13
N GLY A 43 -0.18 -40.98 43.96
CA GLY A 43 1.25 -41.30 44.03
C GLY A 43 1.64 -41.82 45.41
N ASP A 44 2.85 -42.35 45.53
CA ASP A 44 3.56 -42.50 46.81
C ASP A 44 5.09 -42.43 46.58
N SER A 45 5.86 -42.62 47.65
CA SER A 45 7.14 -41.96 47.89
C SER A 45 8.24 -42.95 48.31
N GLY A 46 9.51 -42.65 47.99
CA GLY A 46 10.65 -43.48 48.40
C GLY A 46 12.02 -42.92 47.92
N PRO A 47 13.14 -43.17 48.64
CA PRO A 47 14.11 -42.07 48.86
C PRO A 47 15.61 -42.39 48.65
N ARG A 48 16.44 -41.34 48.84
CA ARG A 48 17.93 -41.31 49.08
C ARG A 48 18.86 -41.49 47.86
N ALA A 49 20.09 -40.96 47.84
CA ALA A 49 20.73 -39.79 48.50
C ALA A 49 22.17 -39.56 47.97
N ARG A 50 22.73 -38.34 48.22
CA ARG A 50 24.17 -37.95 48.22
C ARG A 50 24.95 -37.85 46.89
N GLY A 51 25.72 -36.75 46.76
CA GLY A 51 27.16 -36.90 46.45
C GLY A 51 27.84 -35.94 45.44
N GLY A 52 28.00 -34.67 45.81
CA GLY A 52 29.17 -33.80 45.54
C GLY A 52 30.18 -34.00 44.37
N ARG A 53 30.29 -32.92 43.57
CA ARG A 53 31.51 -32.22 43.07
C ARG A 53 32.46 -32.82 41.99
N ASP A 54 32.70 -31.94 41.02
CA ASP A 54 33.98 -31.53 40.41
C ASP A 54 34.74 -32.44 39.40
N SER A 55 34.45 -32.17 38.12
CA SER A 55 35.39 -31.54 37.15
C SER A 55 36.28 -32.36 36.19
N VAL A 56 36.45 -31.77 34.99
CA VAL A 56 37.47 -31.95 33.93
C VAL A 56 37.50 -33.27 33.11
N VAL A 57 37.54 -33.14 31.78
CA VAL A 57 38.58 -33.63 30.83
C VAL A 57 38.03 -33.72 29.39
N ALA A 58 38.88 -33.36 28.42
CA ALA A 58 38.67 -33.52 26.98
C ALA A 58 39.84 -34.34 26.37
N SER A 59 39.66 -34.84 25.14
CA SER A 59 40.70 -35.41 24.26
C SER A 59 40.31 -35.11 22.80
N GLU A 60 41.16 -34.64 21.86
CA GLU A 60 42.54 -34.98 21.43
C GLU A 60 42.66 -36.35 20.72
N ALA A 61 43.49 -36.60 19.68
CA ALA A 61 44.55 -35.85 18.94
C ALA A 61 44.59 -36.31 17.44
N GLY A 62 45.51 -35.96 16.50
CA GLY A 62 46.63 -34.99 16.43
C GLY A 62 47.86 -35.47 15.58
N GLY A 63 48.22 -34.78 14.49
CA GLY A 63 49.45 -35.04 13.67
C GLY A 63 49.53 -34.20 12.38
N ARG A 64 50.52 -33.29 12.14
CA ARG A 64 51.97 -33.42 11.78
C ARG A 64 52.23 -33.79 10.30
N ALA A 65 53.24 -33.27 9.56
CA ALA A 65 54.17 -32.12 9.68
C ALA A 65 55.00 -31.91 8.36
N SER A 66 55.84 -30.87 8.28
CA SER A 66 56.99 -30.61 7.35
C SER A 66 56.86 -29.49 6.29
N SER A 67 58.00 -29.00 5.77
CA SER A 67 58.25 -27.60 5.37
C SER A 67 59.20 -27.37 4.17
N SER A 68 59.01 -26.27 3.41
CA SER A 68 60.10 -25.46 2.79
C SER A 68 59.62 -24.12 2.18
N ASP A 69 60.46 -23.09 2.34
CA ASP A 69 60.54 -21.72 1.75
C ASP A 69 59.92 -21.41 0.35
N THR A 70 59.68 -20.15 -0.09
CA THR A 70 60.02 -18.78 0.40
C THR A 70 59.07 -17.68 -0.17
N ARG A 71 59.01 -16.50 0.49
CA ARG A 71 58.65 -15.13 -0.02
C ARG A 71 57.23 -14.90 -0.62
N GLY A 72 56.48 -13.84 -0.27
CA GLY A 72 56.69 -12.81 0.76
C GLY A 72 55.63 -11.68 0.73
N LEU A 73 55.38 -11.08 1.92
CA LEU A 73 54.54 -9.90 2.23
C LEU A 73 53.03 -9.96 1.91
N GLY A 74 52.12 -9.50 2.78
CA GLY A 74 52.34 -8.94 4.13
C GLY A 74 51.20 -8.05 4.61
N ILE A 75 50.10 -8.65 5.09
CA ILE A 75 49.02 -7.96 5.81
C ILE A 75 49.53 -7.53 7.20
N MET A 76 49.12 -6.36 7.72
CA MET A 76 48.80 -6.25 9.16
C MET A 76 47.82 -5.11 9.47
N SER A 77 46.83 -5.44 10.30
CA SER A 77 46.11 -4.48 11.14
C SER A 77 46.43 -4.80 12.60
N ARG A 78 46.69 -3.79 13.45
CA ARG A 78 46.13 -3.64 14.82
C ARG A 78 46.81 -2.55 15.66
N VAL A 79 45.98 -1.60 16.13
CA VAL A 79 45.81 -1.16 17.53
C VAL A 79 47.05 -0.98 18.43
N PHE A 80 47.32 0.28 18.86
CA PHE A 80 47.65 0.71 20.25
C PHE A 80 47.35 2.23 20.31
N LYS A 81 46.35 2.73 21.06
CA LYS A 81 46.26 3.05 22.51
C LYS A 81 46.92 4.40 22.93
N GLU A 82 46.06 5.42 23.02
CA GLU A 82 45.93 6.38 24.14
C GLU A 82 47.02 7.42 24.47
N THR A 83 46.66 8.71 24.40
CA THR A 83 47.04 9.70 25.44
C THR A 83 46.08 10.90 25.49
N ARG A 84 45.75 11.36 26.71
CA ARG A 84 44.97 12.59 26.96
C ARG A 84 45.86 13.83 26.92
N ARG A 85 45.33 14.97 26.48
CA ARG A 85 45.66 16.29 27.08
C ARG A 85 44.50 17.29 26.97
N THR A 86 44.44 18.20 27.93
CA THR A 86 43.28 19.05 28.25
C THR A 86 43.46 20.51 27.81
N GLY A 87 42.39 21.14 27.33
CA GLY A 87 42.24 22.60 27.23
C GLY A 87 40.92 23.06 27.85
N ARG A 88 40.95 24.12 28.67
CA ARG A 88 39.79 24.75 29.34
C ARG A 88 39.62 26.20 28.86
N ARG A 89 38.46 26.79 29.21
CA ARG A 89 38.05 28.22 29.25
C ARG A 89 37.25 28.72 28.03
N PHE A 90 36.24 29.59 28.18
CA PHE A 90 35.27 29.89 29.27
C PHE A 90 34.12 30.71 28.64
N GLY A 91 32.87 30.55 29.09
CA GLY A 91 31.73 31.38 28.64
C GLY A 91 30.46 31.11 29.47
N PRO A 92 29.54 32.09 29.69
CA PRO A 92 28.82 32.17 30.98
C PRO A 92 27.53 31.36 31.13
N ARG A 93 27.25 31.01 32.40
CA ARG A 93 26.15 30.16 32.88
C ARG A 93 24.89 30.96 33.28
N TRP A 94 24.26 31.70 32.37
CA TRP A 94 22.99 32.42 32.65
C TRP A 94 21.99 32.41 31.48
N MET A 95 21.45 31.23 31.14
CA MET A 95 20.08 31.04 30.58
C MET A 95 19.73 29.55 30.51
N ARG A 96 19.56 28.87 31.65
CA ARG A 96 19.06 27.47 31.67
C ARG A 96 17.53 27.41 31.77
N LYS A 97 16.82 27.97 30.78
CA LYS A 97 15.37 27.74 30.64
C LYS A 97 15.15 26.39 29.96
N ARG A 98 14.71 25.39 30.73
CA ARG A 98 14.04 24.20 30.20
C ARG A 98 12.91 24.68 29.28
N ARG A 99 12.99 24.38 27.98
CA ARG A 99 11.83 24.40 27.08
C ARG A 99 11.40 22.95 26.88
N ASN A 100 10.10 22.72 27.05
CA ASN A 100 9.51 21.39 26.92
C ASN A 100 9.63 20.89 25.48
N ALA A 101 9.77 19.57 25.32
CA ALA A 101 9.52 18.91 24.05
C ALA A 101 8.00 18.75 23.85
N LYS A 102 7.32 19.86 23.54
CA LYS A 102 6.04 19.90 22.84
C LYS A 102 6.21 20.90 21.70
N ASP A 103 5.51 20.65 20.59
CA ASP A 103 5.52 21.44 19.35
C ASP A 103 6.82 21.36 18.52
N VAL A 104 7.08 20.17 17.98
CA VAL A 104 7.57 20.08 16.59
C VAL A 104 6.33 19.98 15.72
N ASP A 105 6.01 21.09 15.04
CA ASP A 105 4.85 21.21 14.16
C ASP A 105 5.11 20.47 12.83
N ASP A 106 4.83 19.17 12.84
CA ASP A 106 4.72 18.34 11.64
C ASP A 106 3.31 18.57 11.07
N GLY A 107 3.20 19.50 10.12
CA GLY A 107 1.95 19.98 9.48
C GLY A 107 1.17 18.89 8.73
N ARG A 108 0.58 18.00 9.50
CA ARG A 108 -0.20 16.81 9.09
C ARG A 108 -1.32 16.49 10.08
N ALA A 109 -1.12 16.74 11.37
CA ALA A 109 -2.17 16.59 12.38
C ALA A 109 -1.88 17.43 13.64
N LYS A 110 -2.84 18.28 14.02
CA LYS A 110 -2.77 19.12 15.23
C LYS A 110 -3.38 18.39 16.42
N TYR A 111 -2.62 18.21 17.51
CA TYR A 111 -3.17 17.71 18.77
C TYR A 111 -4.21 18.70 19.33
N ILE A 112 -5.37 18.20 19.74
CA ILE A 112 -6.49 19.00 20.25
C ILE A 112 -6.62 18.87 21.77
N GLY A 113 -6.42 17.68 22.33
CA GLY A 113 -6.48 17.46 23.77
C GLY A 113 -6.84 16.03 24.15
N CYS A 114 -6.86 15.78 25.46
CA CYS A 114 -7.40 14.56 26.05
C CYS A 114 -8.92 14.66 26.21
N TYR A 115 -9.67 13.64 25.79
CA TYR A 115 -11.13 13.59 25.88
C TYR A 115 -11.60 12.33 26.61
N VAL A 116 -12.74 12.43 27.29
CA VAL A 116 -13.43 11.26 27.85
C VAL A 116 -13.98 10.40 26.71
N ASP A 117 -13.85 9.08 26.81
CA ASP A 117 -14.52 8.15 25.91
C ASP A 117 -15.33 7.10 26.67
N ASP A 118 -16.40 6.61 26.06
CA ASP A 118 -17.36 5.69 26.67
C ASP A 118 -17.89 4.69 25.62
N THR A 119 -18.01 3.41 26.00
CA THR A 119 -18.41 2.35 25.06
C THR A 119 -19.83 2.47 24.51
N GLN A 120 -20.74 3.12 25.25
CA GLN A 120 -22.12 3.42 24.84
C GLN A 120 -22.23 4.78 24.15
N LYS A 121 -21.34 5.74 24.48
CA LYS A 121 -21.33 7.11 23.96
C LYS A 121 -19.94 7.52 23.47
N ARG A 122 -19.43 6.83 22.44
CA ARG A 122 -18.11 7.10 21.86
C ARG A 122 -17.96 8.55 21.42
N ALA A 123 -16.83 9.17 21.78
CA ALA A 123 -16.46 10.55 21.47
C ALA A 123 -16.22 10.77 19.97
N LEU A 124 -15.70 9.74 19.29
CA LEU A 124 -15.54 9.67 17.84
C LEU A 124 -16.33 8.46 17.32
N ARG A 125 -17.23 8.68 16.36
CA ARG A 125 -18.23 7.68 15.90
C ARG A 125 -18.02 7.18 14.46
N GLY A 126 -16.80 7.29 13.94
CA GLY A 126 -16.39 6.69 12.67
C GLY A 126 -15.87 5.27 12.85
N VAL A 127 -14.99 4.84 11.95
CA VAL A 127 -14.31 3.53 12.06
C VAL A 127 -13.36 3.47 13.27
N SER A 128 -13.10 2.26 13.76
CA SER A 128 -12.06 1.98 14.74
C SER A 128 -11.28 0.70 14.40
N PHE A 129 -10.04 0.61 14.89
CA PHE A 129 -9.18 -0.56 14.75
C PHE A 129 -8.11 -0.60 15.85
N PHE A 130 -7.52 -1.78 16.06
CA PHE A 130 -6.58 -2.06 17.14
C PHE A 130 -5.32 -2.78 16.64
N ASP A 131 -4.16 -2.43 17.20
CA ASP A 131 -2.86 -3.03 16.86
C ASP A 131 -1.95 -3.10 18.09
N TYR A 132 -2.11 -4.17 18.88
CA TYR A 132 -1.42 -4.40 20.15
C TYR A 132 0.13 -4.51 20.07
N LYS A 133 0.73 -4.42 18.87
CA LYS A 133 2.19 -4.49 18.68
C LYS A 133 2.78 -3.32 17.90
N LYS A 134 2.02 -2.67 17.02
CA LYS A 134 2.53 -1.65 16.08
C LYS A 134 1.72 -0.36 16.06
N MET A 135 0.76 -0.16 16.97
CA MET A 135 0.04 1.11 17.06
C MET A 135 0.98 2.27 17.40
N THR A 136 0.90 3.34 16.61
CA THR A 136 1.60 4.62 16.84
C THR A 136 0.62 5.75 16.56
N VAL A 137 0.88 6.94 17.11
CA VAL A 137 0.11 8.17 16.82
C VAL A 137 -0.05 8.36 15.32
N PHE A 138 1.07 8.31 14.59
CA PHE A 138 1.12 8.41 13.13
C PHE A 138 0.25 7.37 12.43
N ARG A 139 0.27 6.10 12.86
CA ARG A 139 -0.50 5.01 12.23
C ARG A 139 -2.01 5.19 12.38
N CYS A 140 -2.47 5.78 13.48
CA CYS A 140 -3.88 6.11 13.66
C CYS A 140 -4.29 7.34 12.84
N GLN A 141 -3.51 8.42 12.92
CA GLN A 141 -3.70 9.63 12.12
C GLN A 141 -3.75 9.31 10.62
N ASP A 142 -2.78 8.57 10.10
CA ASP A 142 -2.70 8.16 8.69
C ASP A 142 -3.96 7.38 8.26
N ASN A 143 -4.38 6.36 9.04
CA ASN A 143 -5.52 5.53 8.68
C ASN A 143 -6.85 6.31 8.68
N CYS A 144 -7.05 7.20 9.65
CA CYS A 144 -8.22 8.08 9.73
C CYS A 144 -8.19 9.17 8.65
N ALA A 145 -7.02 9.76 8.38
CA ALA A 145 -6.82 10.79 7.37
C ALA A 145 -7.03 10.22 5.97
N GLU A 146 -6.43 9.06 5.63
CA GLU A 146 -6.70 8.31 4.39
C GLU A 146 -8.19 8.01 4.21
N ARG A 147 -8.95 7.89 5.31
CA ARG A 147 -10.41 7.66 5.32
C ARG A 147 -11.24 8.94 5.39
N GLY A 148 -10.63 10.12 5.39
CA GLY A 148 -11.33 11.41 5.33
C GLY A 148 -11.98 11.87 6.63
N TYR A 149 -11.62 11.25 7.76
CA TYR A 149 -12.11 11.67 9.07
C TYR A 149 -11.35 12.89 9.57
N MET A 150 -12.04 13.96 9.96
CA MET A 150 -11.40 15.19 10.46
C MET A 150 -10.62 14.99 11.76
N TYR A 151 -10.90 13.91 12.52
CA TYR A 151 -10.28 13.61 13.79
C TYR A 151 -9.85 12.14 13.89
N ALA A 152 -8.71 11.92 14.52
CA ALA A 152 -8.23 10.64 15.02
C ALA A 152 -8.08 10.70 16.54
N GLY A 153 -8.47 9.66 17.25
CA GLY A 153 -8.30 9.50 18.69
C GLY A 153 -7.61 8.17 19.00
N LEU A 154 -6.63 8.20 19.90
CA LEU A 154 -5.94 6.98 20.34
C LEU A 154 -6.32 6.65 21.79
N GLU A 155 -6.61 5.38 22.05
CA GLU A 155 -6.99 4.83 23.37
C GLU A 155 -6.05 3.69 23.77
N PHE A 156 -5.83 3.53 25.08
CA PHE A 156 -5.20 2.35 25.71
C PHE A 156 -3.83 1.92 25.14
N GLY A 157 -3.11 2.83 24.48
CA GLY A 157 -1.82 2.57 23.83
C GLY A 157 -1.89 1.78 22.51
N ALA A 158 -3.05 1.22 22.15
CA ALA A 158 -3.19 0.19 21.11
C ALA A 158 -4.40 0.35 20.18
N GLU A 159 -5.34 1.23 20.51
CA GLU A 159 -6.62 1.37 19.82
C GLU A 159 -6.72 2.74 19.14
N CYS A 160 -7.40 2.78 18.00
CA CYS A 160 -7.56 3.97 17.16
C CYS A 160 -9.04 4.12 16.78
N PHE A 161 -9.54 5.34 16.90
CA PHE A 161 -10.92 5.73 16.60
C PHE A 161 -10.91 6.96 15.69
N CYS A 162 -11.72 6.95 14.64
CA CYS A 162 -11.83 8.06 13.70
C CYS A 162 -13.18 8.78 13.84
N GLY A 163 -13.29 10.05 13.46
CA GLY A 163 -14.59 10.74 13.42
C GLY A 163 -14.56 12.11 12.74
N HIS A 164 -15.73 12.63 12.37
CA HIS A 164 -15.86 13.99 11.78
C HIS A 164 -16.16 15.08 12.82
N LYS A 165 -16.62 14.72 14.02
CA LYS A 165 -16.96 15.64 15.12
C LYS A 165 -16.60 14.98 16.46
N ILE A 166 -16.06 15.76 17.39
CA ILE A 166 -15.82 15.33 18.77
C ILE A 166 -17.12 15.51 19.57
N GLN A 167 -17.61 14.45 20.21
CA GLN A 167 -18.92 14.40 20.88
C GLN A 167 -18.81 14.08 22.39
N ALA A 168 -17.71 14.50 23.02
CA ALA A 168 -17.42 14.27 24.43
C ALA A 168 -16.71 15.48 25.07
N PRO A 169 -16.76 15.63 26.41
CA PRO A 169 -16.02 16.66 27.12
C PRO A 169 -14.51 16.38 27.16
N ASN A 170 -13.73 17.45 27.31
CA ASN A 170 -12.30 17.36 27.64
C ASN A 170 -12.08 16.67 29.00
N ALA A 171 -10.95 15.96 29.10
CA ALA A 171 -10.39 15.41 30.32
C ALA A 171 -9.05 16.09 30.65
N SER A 172 -8.43 15.77 31.79
CA SER A 172 -7.09 16.28 32.08
C SER A 172 -6.04 15.62 31.17
N GLU A 173 -5.10 16.42 30.67
CA GLU A 173 -3.93 15.93 29.91
C GLU A 173 -3.13 14.86 30.67
N SER A 174 -3.19 14.84 32.01
CA SER A 174 -2.54 13.83 32.84
C SER A 174 -3.18 12.43 32.74
N GLU A 175 -4.41 12.32 32.24
CA GLU A 175 -5.17 11.08 32.09
C GLU A 175 -4.89 10.40 30.74
N CYS A 176 -4.44 11.15 29.73
CA CYS A 176 -3.90 10.63 28.49
C CYS A 176 -2.39 10.42 28.64
N ASN A 177 -1.97 9.36 29.34
CA ASN A 177 -0.59 9.12 29.74
C ASN A 177 -0.01 7.73 29.35
N MET A 178 -0.73 6.93 28.55
CA MET A 178 -0.28 5.60 28.14
C MET A 178 0.62 5.64 26.90
N GLU A 179 1.77 4.96 26.95
CA GLU A 179 2.68 4.81 25.80
C GLU A 179 2.04 4.01 24.65
N CYS A 180 2.34 4.42 23.41
CA CYS A 180 1.98 3.68 22.20
C CYS A 180 2.72 2.33 22.11
N LYS A 181 2.01 1.23 21.83
CA LYS A 181 2.62 -0.12 21.77
C LYS A 181 3.70 -0.26 20.68
N GLY A 182 3.57 0.46 19.57
CA GLY A 182 4.55 0.49 18.48
C GLY A 182 5.66 1.54 18.62
N GLU A 183 5.54 2.50 19.53
CA GLU A 183 6.46 3.64 19.64
C GLU A 183 6.42 4.26 21.05
N ARG A 184 7.24 3.74 21.97
CA ARG A 184 7.23 4.11 23.40
C ARG A 184 7.56 5.58 23.71
N SER A 185 8.13 6.32 22.76
CA SER A 185 8.41 7.75 22.90
C SER A 185 7.17 8.64 22.77
N ASN A 186 6.04 8.09 22.32
CA ASN A 186 4.80 8.82 22.05
C ASN A 186 3.64 8.30 22.92
N THR A 187 2.69 9.18 23.22
CA THR A 187 1.51 8.90 24.04
C THR A 187 0.29 8.60 23.18
N CYS A 188 -0.49 7.59 23.56
CA CYS A 188 -1.62 7.02 22.84
C CYS A 188 -2.83 6.88 23.79
N GLY A 189 -3.32 8.01 24.32
CA GLY A 189 -4.50 8.06 25.19
C GLY A 189 -4.27 7.54 26.60
N GLY A 190 -5.36 7.06 27.19
CA GLY A 190 -5.42 6.39 28.49
C GLY A 190 -6.55 5.34 28.51
N ALA A 191 -6.97 4.89 29.69
CA ALA A 191 -8.16 4.04 29.82
C ALA A 191 -9.44 4.89 29.82
N ASN A 192 -10.38 4.66 28.88
CA ASN A 192 -11.55 5.52 28.66
C ASN A 192 -11.17 6.98 28.35
N ARG A 193 -10.01 7.18 27.71
CA ARG A 193 -9.42 8.49 27.42
C ARG A 193 -8.76 8.51 26.05
N LEU A 194 -9.25 9.37 25.17
CA LEU A 194 -8.73 9.54 23.82
C LEU A 194 -7.77 10.74 23.76
N SER A 195 -6.54 10.50 23.31
CA SER A 195 -5.68 11.56 22.78
C SER A 195 -6.19 11.93 21.38
N ILE A 196 -6.90 13.05 21.24
CA ILE A 196 -7.52 13.46 19.97
C ILE A 196 -6.63 14.43 19.19
N TYR A 197 -6.50 14.16 17.89
CA TYR A 197 -5.81 14.96 16.90
C TYR A 197 -6.79 15.36 15.80
N ARG A 198 -6.76 16.63 15.40
CA ARG A 198 -7.41 17.13 14.17
C ARG A 198 -6.45 16.88 13.01
N LEU A 199 -6.94 16.21 11.97
CA LEU A 199 -6.14 15.80 10.83
C LEU A 199 -6.15 16.87 9.75
N GLU A 200 -4.99 17.11 9.15
CA GLU A 200 -4.92 17.83 7.87
C GLU A 200 -5.18 16.80 6.77
N LEU A 201 -6.43 16.75 6.33
CA LEU A 201 -6.85 15.85 5.27
C LEU A 201 -6.17 16.25 3.96
N SER A 202 -5.67 15.26 3.21
CA SER A 202 -5.37 15.50 1.79
C SER A 202 -6.66 15.93 1.08
N GLN A 203 -6.53 16.68 -0.02
CA GLN A 203 -7.68 17.13 -0.81
C GLN A 203 -8.55 15.94 -1.31
N GLU A 204 -7.92 14.77 -1.53
CA GLU A 204 -8.57 13.50 -1.87
C GLU A 204 -9.35 12.87 -0.69
N SER A 205 -8.96 13.20 0.54
CA SER A 205 -9.55 12.66 1.77
C SER A 205 -10.65 13.56 2.34
N ALA A 206 -10.53 14.88 2.20
CA ALA A 206 -11.58 15.83 2.58
C ALA A 206 -12.90 15.58 1.81
N ARG A 207 -12.81 14.93 0.66
CA ARG A 207 -13.91 14.51 -0.23
C ARG A 207 -14.54 13.15 0.17
N ARG A 208 -14.61 12.77 1.46
CA ARG A 208 -15.27 11.52 1.87
C ARG A 208 -16.49 11.76 2.75
N TYR A 209 -17.56 11.03 2.46
CA TYR A 209 -18.81 11.07 3.21
C TYR A 209 -19.13 9.67 3.72
N GLY A 210 -19.07 9.48 5.05
CA GLY A 210 -19.20 8.17 5.68
C GLY A 210 -18.13 7.19 5.18
N SER A 211 -18.54 6.20 4.38
CA SER A 211 -17.63 5.23 3.73
C SER A 211 -17.43 5.47 2.23
N ALA A 212 -18.15 6.43 1.64
CA ALA A 212 -18.08 6.76 0.23
C ALA A 212 -17.10 7.91 -0.07
N ILE A 213 -16.62 7.96 -1.31
CA ILE A 213 -15.65 8.94 -1.81
C ILE A 213 -16.35 9.81 -2.85
N PHE A 214 -16.54 11.10 -2.56
CA PHE A 214 -17.03 12.09 -3.51
C PHE A 214 -16.08 12.18 -4.71
N LYS A 215 -16.65 12.16 -5.92
CA LYS A 215 -15.92 12.21 -7.18
C LYS A 215 -15.96 13.58 -7.84
N GLY A 216 -17.04 14.32 -7.68
CA GLY A 216 -17.25 15.62 -8.32
C GLY A 216 -18.69 15.83 -8.78
N CYS A 217 -18.89 16.95 -9.48
CA CYS A 217 -20.05 17.21 -10.32
C CYS A 217 -19.80 16.66 -11.74
N PHE A 218 -20.83 16.14 -12.38
CA PHE A 218 -20.75 15.56 -13.72
C PHE A 218 -22.03 15.88 -14.51
N HIS A 219 -21.91 16.17 -15.80
CA HIS A 219 -23.09 16.32 -16.66
C HIS A 219 -23.86 14.99 -16.74
N ARG A 220 -25.19 15.06 -16.74
CA ARG A 220 -26.05 13.87 -16.86
C ARG A 220 -25.97 13.31 -18.29
N PRO A 221 -25.70 12.01 -18.49
CA PRO A 221 -25.65 11.43 -19.83
C PRO A 221 -27.05 11.32 -20.44
N ASP A 222 -27.18 11.53 -21.75
CA ASP A 222 -28.47 11.51 -22.46
C ASP A 222 -29.27 10.22 -22.21
N ASN A 223 -28.58 9.08 -22.24
CA ASN A 223 -29.17 7.77 -21.94
C ASN A 223 -28.79 7.28 -20.53
N VAL A 224 -29.37 7.94 -19.53
CA VAL A 224 -29.14 7.64 -18.10
C VAL A 224 -29.35 6.17 -17.77
N THR A 225 -30.38 5.51 -18.33
CA THR A 225 -30.69 4.10 -18.03
C THR A 225 -29.65 3.14 -18.60
N ALA A 226 -28.97 3.48 -19.71
CA ALA A 226 -27.86 2.69 -20.22
C ALA A 226 -26.58 2.90 -19.39
N ALA A 227 -26.32 4.13 -18.92
CA ALA A 227 -25.15 4.45 -18.11
C ALA A 227 -25.25 3.94 -16.65
N LEU A 228 -26.40 4.14 -16.01
CA LEU A 228 -26.69 3.85 -14.61
C LEU A 228 -28.05 3.12 -14.50
N PRO A 229 -28.07 1.78 -14.72
CA PRO A 229 -29.30 1.03 -14.98
C PRO A 229 -30.23 0.83 -13.77
N PHE A 230 -29.81 1.22 -12.56
CA PHE A 230 -30.64 1.15 -11.37
C PHE A 230 -30.94 2.56 -10.87
N SER A 231 -32.21 2.88 -10.62
CA SER A 231 -32.59 4.14 -9.98
C SER A 231 -33.78 3.97 -9.05
N ALA A 232 -33.93 4.90 -8.11
CA ALA A 232 -35.12 5.04 -7.29
C ALA A 232 -35.30 6.50 -6.85
N VAL A 233 -36.55 6.90 -6.61
CA VAL A 233 -36.87 8.13 -5.89
C VAL A 233 -36.79 7.86 -4.40
N ILE A 234 -36.12 8.73 -3.63
CA ILE A 234 -35.92 8.57 -2.20
C ILE A 234 -36.52 9.78 -1.47
N GLN A 235 -37.52 9.52 -0.63
CA GLN A 235 -38.13 10.55 0.21
C GLN A 235 -37.13 11.12 1.22
N ASN A 236 -37.09 12.45 1.32
CA ASN A 236 -36.10 13.20 2.09
C ASN A 236 -34.69 12.75 1.70
N MET A 237 -34.33 12.84 0.41
CA MET A 237 -33.05 12.37 -0.12
C MET A 237 -31.87 12.90 0.70
N SER A 238 -30.88 12.04 0.92
CA SER A 238 -29.55 12.38 1.44
C SER A 238 -28.49 11.50 0.78
N VAL A 239 -27.23 11.95 0.84
CA VAL A 239 -26.06 11.26 0.30
C VAL A 239 -25.97 9.84 0.86
N ASP A 240 -26.07 9.69 2.19
CA ASP A 240 -26.01 8.38 2.86
C ASP A 240 -27.11 7.43 2.36
N LYS A 241 -28.35 7.90 2.19
CA LYS A 241 -29.46 7.05 1.67
C LYS A 241 -29.20 6.55 0.25
N CYS A 242 -28.64 7.40 -0.61
CA CYS A 242 -28.29 7.03 -1.98
C CYS A 242 -27.12 6.03 -2.01
N VAL A 243 -26.06 6.31 -1.25
CA VAL A 243 -24.89 5.45 -1.09
C VAL A 243 -25.25 4.07 -0.54
N ASP A 244 -26.08 4.01 0.50
CA ASP A 244 -26.56 2.75 1.09
C ASP A 244 -27.39 1.95 0.07
N MET A 245 -28.33 2.60 -0.65
CA MET A 245 -29.12 1.92 -1.68
C MET A 245 -28.24 1.35 -2.80
N CYS A 246 -27.24 2.09 -3.28
CA CYS A 246 -26.33 1.61 -4.32
C CYS A 246 -25.40 0.51 -3.81
N THR A 247 -25.03 0.56 -2.53
CA THR A 247 -24.28 -0.51 -1.84
C THR A 247 -25.12 -1.79 -1.74
N GLU A 248 -26.38 -1.70 -1.29
CA GLU A 248 -27.30 -2.85 -1.20
C GLU A 248 -27.62 -3.46 -2.58
N ARG A 249 -27.43 -2.70 -3.67
CA ARG A 249 -27.53 -3.17 -5.07
C ARG A 249 -26.20 -3.64 -5.67
N GLU A 250 -25.12 -3.70 -4.88
CA GLU A 250 -23.77 -4.08 -5.31
C GLU A 250 -23.29 -3.23 -6.50
N LYS A 251 -23.33 -1.89 -6.36
CA LYS A 251 -22.90 -0.92 -7.37
C LYS A 251 -21.82 0.01 -6.81
N SER A 252 -20.77 0.25 -7.59
CA SER A 252 -19.61 1.05 -7.16
C SER A 252 -19.84 2.56 -7.27
N LEU A 253 -20.83 3.00 -8.05
CA LEU A 253 -21.24 4.40 -8.15
C LEU A 253 -22.64 4.63 -7.58
N ALA A 254 -22.76 5.76 -6.88
CA ALA A 254 -24.01 6.41 -6.48
C ALA A 254 -24.02 7.83 -7.06
N ALA A 255 -25.02 8.17 -7.87
CA ALA A 255 -25.17 9.48 -8.49
C ALA A 255 -26.53 10.09 -8.10
N LEU A 256 -26.51 11.31 -7.59
CA LEU A 256 -27.71 12.02 -7.11
C LEU A 256 -28.15 13.07 -8.13
N ALA A 257 -29.46 13.14 -8.36
CA ALA A 257 -30.15 14.23 -9.05
C ALA A 257 -31.46 14.56 -8.32
N GLY A 258 -31.46 15.62 -7.51
CA GLY A 258 -32.59 16.03 -6.68
C GLY A 258 -33.07 14.89 -5.78
N GLU A 259 -34.31 14.44 -5.98
CA GLU A 259 -34.93 13.34 -5.23
C GLU A 259 -34.65 11.94 -5.80
N ARG A 260 -33.86 11.81 -6.86
CA ARG A 260 -33.58 10.54 -7.52
C ARG A 260 -32.12 10.13 -7.37
N CYS A 261 -31.92 8.89 -6.92
CA CYS A 261 -30.61 8.26 -6.82
C CYS A 261 -30.45 7.24 -7.95
N TYR A 262 -29.28 7.23 -8.58
CA TYR A 262 -28.89 6.34 -9.66
C TYR A 262 -27.65 5.54 -9.26
N CYS A 263 -27.61 4.25 -9.62
CA CYS A 263 -26.54 3.33 -9.24
C CYS A 263 -26.02 2.56 -10.45
N GLY A 264 -24.70 2.41 -10.52
CA GLY A 264 -24.04 1.71 -11.61
C GLY A 264 -22.56 1.44 -11.38
N PHE A 265 -21.84 1.30 -12.48
CA PHE A 265 -20.38 1.30 -12.55
C PHE A 265 -19.96 2.38 -13.56
N PRO A 266 -18.69 2.80 -13.61
CA PRO A 266 -18.23 3.65 -14.70
C PRO A 266 -18.40 2.92 -16.05
N THR A 267 -18.95 3.60 -17.05
CA THR A 267 -19.21 3.09 -18.41
C THR A 267 -18.69 4.08 -19.45
N PRO A 268 -18.55 3.71 -20.73
CA PRO A 268 -18.18 4.67 -21.79
C PRO A 268 -19.16 5.86 -21.91
N LEU A 269 -20.43 5.67 -21.51
CA LEU A 269 -21.44 6.74 -21.46
C LEU A 269 -21.32 7.61 -20.20
N PHE A 270 -20.55 7.19 -19.20
CA PHE A 270 -20.37 7.90 -17.93
C PHE A 270 -19.03 7.48 -17.28
N SER A 271 -17.93 7.98 -17.86
CA SER A 271 -16.56 7.55 -17.54
C SER A 271 -16.00 8.17 -16.25
N LEU A 272 -16.60 9.28 -15.81
CA LEU A 272 -16.09 10.18 -14.76
C LEU A 272 -14.77 10.90 -15.11
N HIS A 273 -14.43 11.03 -16.40
CA HIS A 273 -13.24 11.77 -16.85
C HIS A 273 -13.51 13.26 -17.07
N GLU A 274 -14.73 13.61 -17.46
CA GLU A 274 -15.18 14.99 -17.69
C GLU A 274 -15.85 15.52 -16.42
N LEU A 275 -15.08 16.27 -15.63
CA LEU A 275 -15.53 16.92 -14.41
C LEU A 275 -16.14 18.27 -14.71
N GLU A 276 -17.32 18.51 -14.16
CA GLU A 276 -18.00 19.81 -14.18
C GLU A 276 -17.69 20.61 -12.91
N ASP A 277 -17.93 21.92 -12.95
CA ASP A 277 -17.81 22.78 -11.77
C ASP A 277 -18.74 22.30 -10.65
N GLU A 278 -18.23 22.24 -9.41
CA GLU A 278 -19.00 21.80 -8.24
C GLU A 278 -20.22 22.73 -8.01
N ASP A 279 -20.12 24.00 -8.38
CA ASP A 279 -21.21 24.99 -8.27
C ASP A 279 -22.45 24.62 -9.10
N MET A 280 -22.28 23.97 -10.26
CA MET A 280 -23.40 23.54 -11.11
C MET A 280 -24.23 22.40 -10.50
N CYS A 281 -23.71 21.75 -9.45
CA CYS A 281 -24.37 20.69 -8.70
C CYS A 281 -24.95 21.13 -7.34
N LEU A 282 -24.84 22.42 -6.95
CA LEU A 282 -25.26 22.96 -5.65
C LEU A 282 -26.80 23.08 -5.48
N TYR A 283 -27.50 21.97 -5.67
CA TYR A 283 -28.91 21.81 -5.33
C TYR A 283 -29.03 21.06 -3.99
N ARG A 284 -29.70 21.65 -3.00
CA ARG A 284 -29.76 21.10 -1.64
C ARG A 284 -30.57 19.81 -1.58
N CYS A 285 -30.09 18.85 -0.79
CA CYS A 285 -30.81 17.61 -0.49
C CYS A 285 -32.03 17.87 0.42
N PRO A 286 -33.25 17.41 0.06
CA PRO A 286 -34.44 17.59 0.91
C PRO A 286 -34.39 16.89 2.28
N GLY A 287 -33.47 15.95 2.49
CA GLY A 287 -33.26 15.28 3.78
C GLY A 287 -32.21 15.90 4.69
N GLU A 288 -31.27 16.69 4.15
CA GLU A 288 -30.17 17.32 4.88
C GLU A 288 -29.75 18.62 4.16
N GLU A 289 -30.02 19.79 4.75
CA GLU A 289 -29.89 21.09 4.08
C GLU A 289 -28.46 21.47 3.67
N PHE A 290 -27.45 20.81 4.25
CA PHE A 290 -26.03 21.04 3.99
C PHE A 290 -25.43 20.10 2.95
N GLU A 291 -26.19 19.12 2.45
CA GLU A 291 -25.76 18.20 1.40
C GLU A 291 -26.21 18.69 0.01
N SER A 292 -25.40 18.37 -1.01
CA SER A 292 -25.74 18.64 -2.41
C SER A 292 -26.19 17.36 -3.12
N CYS A 293 -27.34 17.41 -3.77
CA CYS A 293 -28.02 16.29 -4.41
C CYS A 293 -28.06 16.39 -5.94
N GLY A 294 -27.41 17.38 -6.56
CA GLY A 294 -27.48 17.58 -8.01
C GLY A 294 -28.89 17.93 -8.50
N ASN A 295 -29.05 18.10 -9.81
CA ASN A 295 -30.28 18.57 -10.44
C ASN A 295 -30.58 17.77 -11.72
N ASP A 296 -31.56 18.22 -12.51
CA ASP A 296 -31.98 17.52 -13.72
C ASP A 296 -30.88 17.44 -14.81
N ASN A 297 -29.88 18.32 -14.80
CA ASN A 297 -28.81 18.35 -15.79
C ASN A 297 -27.47 17.82 -15.24
N PHE A 298 -27.25 17.87 -13.92
CA PHE A 298 -25.96 17.56 -13.30
C PHE A 298 -26.08 16.58 -12.12
N PHE A 299 -25.18 15.59 -12.09
CA PHE A 299 -25.08 14.58 -11.05
C PHE A 299 -23.98 14.91 -10.04
N VAL A 300 -24.32 14.84 -8.75
CA VAL A 300 -23.32 14.70 -7.66
C VAL A 300 -22.98 13.22 -7.54
N VAL A 301 -21.71 12.86 -7.77
CA VAL A 301 -21.29 11.44 -7.80
C VAL A 301 -20.41 11.06 -6.63
N TYR A 302 -20.73 9.92 -6.02
CA TYR A 302 -19.95 9.26 -4.98
C TYR A 302 -19.57 7.85 -5.45
N GLN A 303 -18.31 7.45 -5.19
CA GLN A 303 -17.88 6.06 -5.26
C GLN A 303 -18.18 5.37 -3.93
N THR A 304 -18.94 4.28 -3.97
CA THR A 304 -19.25 3.45 -2.80
C THR A 304 -18.06 2.55 -2.43
N GLN A 305 -18.19 1.89 -1.29
CA GLN A 305 -17.31 0.82 -0.80
C GLN A 305 -17.37 -0.47 -1.65
N VAL A 306 -18.28 -0.59 -2.61
CA VAL A 306 -18.41 -1.78 -3.46
C VAL A 306 -17.30 -1.79 -4.52
N GLN A 307 -16.53 -2.87 -4.55
CA GLN A 307 -15.50 -3.09 -5.57
C GLN A 307 -16.13 -3.48 -6.92
N ASP A 308 -15.69 -2.83 -8.01
CA ASP A 308 -16.02 -3.26 -9.36
C ASP A 308 -15.26 -4.55 -9.69
N ASN A 309 -16.00 -5.64 -9.86
CA ASN A 309 -15.44 -6.97 -10.10
C ASN A 309 -15.35 -7.35 -11.58
N ARG A 310 -15.83 -6.52 -12.52
CA ARG A 310 -15.92 -6.83 -13.97
C ARG A 310 -14.58 -7.23 -14.61
N CYS A 311 -13.47 -6.78 -14.03
CA CYS A 311 -12.10 -7.03 -14.49
C CYS A 311 -11.29 -7.97 -13.58
N MET A 312 -11.87 -8.49 -12.49
CA MET A 312 -11.14 -9.25 -11.47
C MET A 312 -10.90 -10.72 -11.85
N ASP A 313 -11.77 -11.29 -12.69
CA ASP A 313 -11.66 -12.64 -13.21
C ASP A 313 -10.42 -12.80 -14.09
N ARG A 314 -9.60 -13.79 -13.73
CA ARG A 314 -8.30 -14.09 -14.34
C ARG A 314 -8.07 -15.60 -14.44
N ARG A 315 -7.50 -16.02 -15.57
CA ARG A 315 -7.21 -17.43 -15.87
C ARG A 315 -5.85 -17.61 -16.55
N PHE A 316 -5.38 -18.84 -16.65
CA PHE A 316 -4.29 -19.18 -17.57
C PHE A 316 -4.81 -19.19 -19.02
N LEU A 317 -3.91 -19.05 -19.99
CA LEU A 317 -4.20 -19.29 -21.40
C LEU A 317 -4.69 -20.73 -21.58
N SER A 318 -5.75 -20.92 -22.38
CA SER A 318 -6.35 -22.24 -22.65
C SER A 318 -5.44 -23.13 -23.50
N ALA A 319 -4.75 -22.54 -24.48
CA ALA A 319 -3.70 -23.18 -25.25
C ALA A 319 -2.32 -22.67 -24.79
N ARG A 320 -1.30 -23.54 -24.82
CA ARG A 320 0.08 -23.13 -24.55
C ARG A 320 0.62 -22.34 -25.75
N THR A 321 0.95 -21.08 -25.56
CA THR A 321 1.68 -20.31 -26.58
C THR A 321 3.11 -20.84 -26.72
N LYS A 322 3.62 -20.87 -27.95
CA LYS A 322 5.05 -21.07 -28.23
C LYS A 322 5.83 -19.76 -28.18
N GLN A 323 5.15 -18.63 -28.34
CA GLN A 323 5.75 -17.30 -28.34
C GLN A 323 5.94 -16.80 -26.91
N LEU A 324 7.16 -16.42 -26.55
CA LEU A 324 7.49 -15.90 -25.23
C LEU A 324 7.62 -14.38 -25.27
N VAL A 325 6.70 -13.68 -24.58
CA VAL A 325 6.73 -12.22 -24.42
C VAL A 325 7.31 -11.87 -23.05
N ALA A 326 8.40 -11.11 -23.01
CA ALA A 326 8.92 -10.56 -21.76
C ALA A 326 8.16 -9.30 -21.32
N LEU A 327 7.97 -9.14 -20.01
CA LEU A 327 7.80 -7.84 -19.37
C LEU A 327 9.12 -7.52 -18.68
N ALA A 328 9.99 -6.82 -19.40
CA ALA A 328 11.35 -6.51 -18.98
C ALA A 328 11.40 -5.16 -18.28
N SER A 329 12.08 -5.10 -17.14
CA SER A 329 12.39 -3.81 -16.51
C SER A 329 13.48 -3.93 -15.46
N PHE A 330 14.16 -2.81 -15.20
CA PHE A 330 14.97 -2.61 -14.00
C PHE A 330 14.10 -2.73 -12.71
N PRO A 331 14.61 -3.31 -11.60
CA PRO A 331 13.88 -3.37 -10.33
C PRO A 331 13.39 -1.99 -9.83
N GLY A 332 12.26 -1.94 -9.11
CA GLY A 332 11.65 -0.66 -8.71
C GLY A 332 10.97 0.16 -9.82
N ALA A 333 11.11 -0.21 -11.11
CA ALA A 333 10.48 0.48 -12.24
C ALA A 333 8.97 0.21 -12.44
N GLY A 334 8.30 -0.53 -11.53
CA GLY A 334 6.84 -0.69 -11.53
C GLY A 334 6.28 -2.06 -11.93
N ASN A 335 7.13 -3.07 -12.17
CA ASN A 335 6.76 -4.45 -12.55
C ASN A 335 5.44 -4.99 -11.98
N THR A 336 5.30 -5.04 -10.65
CA THR A 336 4.13 -5.63 -10.00
C THR A 336 2.84 -4.87 -10.33
N TRP A 337 2.93 -3.55 -10.51
CA TRP A 337 1.82 -2.72 -10.95
C TRP A 337 1.50 -2.94 -12.43
N ALA A 338 2.51 -2.93 -13.30
CA ALA A 338 2.33 -3.23 -14.73
C ALA A 338 1.70 -4.63 -14.95
N ARG A 339 2.12 -5.65 -14.20
CA ARG A 339 1.50 -6.98 -14.21
C ARG A 339 0.05 -6.94 -13.74
N HIS A 340 -0.23 -6.28 -12.61
CA HIS A 340 -1.60 -6.13 -12.09
C HIS A 340 -2.53 -5.51 -13.15
N LEU A 341 -2.08 -4.43 -13.81
CA LEU A 341 -2.80 -3.79 -14.91
C LEU A 341 -3.01 -4.72 -16.12
N ILE A 342 -1.99 -5.44 -16.57
CA ILE A 342 -2.10 -6.42 -17.66
C ILE A 342 -3.07 -7.53 -17.31
N GLU A 343 -3.00 -8.10 -16.10
CA GLU A 343 -3.91 -9.17 -15.68
C GLU A 343 -5.36 -8.71 -15.60
N LEU A 344 -5.61 -7.51 -15.05
CA LEU A 344 -6.96 -6.93 -15.03
C LEU A 344 -7.45 -6.62 -16.45
N ALA A 345 -6.64 -6.01 -17.32
CA ALA A 345 -7.05 -5.64 -18.67
C ALA A 345 -7.28 -6.85 -19.58
N THR A 346 -6.46 -7.90 -19.47
CA THR A 346 -6.52 -9.08 -20.36
C THR A 346 -7.37 -10.23 -19.81
N GLY A 347 -7.53 -10.33 -18.49
CA GLY A 347 -8.11 -11.52 -17.84
C GLY A 347 -7.18 -12.74 -17.87
N PHE A 348 -5.89 -12.57 -18.19
CA PHE A 348 -4.90 -13.65 -18.21
C PHE A 348 -3.78 -13.42 -17.21
N TYR A 349 -3.35 -14.49 -16.52
CA TYR A 349 -2.24 -14.43 -15.57
C TYR A 349 -0.91 -14.11 -16.25
N THR A 350 -0.08 -13.34 -15.54
CA THR A 350 1.31 -13.03 -15.90
C THR A 350 2.27 -13.96 -15.16
N GLY A 351 3.24 -14.51 -15.89
CA GLY A 351 4.33 -15.31 -15.34
C GLY A 351 5.46 -14.44 -14.79
N SER A 352 6.44 -15.09 -14.18
CA SER A 352 7.69 -14.47 -13.78
C SER A 352 8.83 -15.47 -13.99
N TYR A 353 10.00 -14.96 -14.38
CA TYR A 353 11.25 -15.72 -14.45
C TYR A 353 11.70 -16.20 -13.05
N TYR A 354 11.22 -15.54 -11.99
CA TYR A 354 11.50 -15.82 -10.58
C TYR A 354 10.22 -16.27 -9.87
N PHE A 355 10.38 -16.93 -8.72
CA PHE A 355 9.28 -17.28 -7.82
C PHE A 355 9.23 -16.37 -6.59
N ASP A 356 8.10 -15.71 -6.37
CA ASP A 356 7.78 -14.94 -5.18
C ASP A 356 6.45 -15.44 -4.55
N GLY A 357 6.57 -16.16 -3.43
CA GLY A 357 5.42 -16.69 -2.69
C GLY A 357 4.50 -15.60 -2.11
N SER A 358 5.00 -14.39 -1.84
CA SER A 358 4.20 -13.25 -1.38
C SER A 358 3.30 -12.75 -2.50
N LEU A 359 3.82 -12.61 -3.72
CA LEU A 359 3.04 -12.24 -4.90
C LEU A 359 2.03 -13.34 -5.28
N TYR A 360 2.39 -14.61 -5.18
CA TYR A 360 1.46 -15.73 -5.40
C TYR A 360 0.25 -15.69 -4.46
N ASN A 361 0.50 -15.42 -3.17
CA ASN A 361 -0.53 -15.29 -2.15
C ASN A 361 -1.41 -14.04 -2.37
N LYS A 362 -0.84 -12.96 -2.92
CA LYS A 362 -1.59 -11.76 -3.36
C LYS A 362 -2.32 -11.90 -4.71
N GLY A 363 -2.26 -13.07 -5.35
CA GLY A 363 -3.09 -13.41 -6.51
C GLY A 363 -2.35 -13.62 -7.83
N PHE A 364 -1.04 -13.37 -7.91
CA PHE A 364 -0.25 -13.65 -9.12
C PHE A 364 -0.02 -15.15 -9.29
N LYS A 365 -1.01 -15.88 -9.83
CA LYS A 365 -0.96 -17.36 -9.90
C LYS A 365 0.12 -17.88 -10.86
N GLY A 366 0.56 -17.06 -11.82
CA GLY A 366 1.69 -17.36 -12.69
C GLY A 366 3.06 -17.44 -11.99
N GLU A 367 3.21 -17.00 -10.73
CA GLU A 367 4.45 -17.16 -9.95
C GLU A 367 4.89 -18.61 -9.75
N ARG A 368 3.93 -19.53 -9.61
CA ARG A 368 4.20 -20.96 -9.43
C ARG A 368 4.25 -21.75 -10.73
N ASP A 369 4.04 -21.09 -11.86
CA ASP A 369 4.12 -21.74 -13.17
C ASP A 369 5.55 -21.62 -13.71
N HIS A 370 6.01 -22.65 -14.42
CA HIS A 370 7.32 -22.55 -15.06
C HIS A 370 7.27 -21.46 -16.13
N TRP A 371 8.25 -20.54 -16.16
CA TRP A 371 8.19 -19.37 -17.04
C TRP A 371 8.12 -19.70 -18.54
N ARG A 372 8.62 -20.88 -18.95
CA ARG A 372 8.45 -21.45 -20.32
C ARG A 372 7.21 -22.33 -20.51
N SER A 373 6.20 -22.28 -19.63
CA SER A 373 5.01 -23.13 -19.72
C SER A 373 4.12 -22.81 -20.93
N GLY A 374 4.22 -21.58 -21.46
CA GLY A 374 3.32 -21.05 -22.48
C GLY A 374 1.90 -20.74 -21.97
N ARG A 375 1.62 -20.81 -20.66
CA ARG A 375 0.26 -20.61 -20.11
C ARG A 375 -0.03 -19.20 -19.61
N THR A 376 0.96 -18.32 -19.59
CA THR A 376 0.83 -16.93 -19.11
C THR A 376 1.01 -15.95 -20.26
N ILE A 377 0.34 -14.78 -20.19
CA ILE A 377 0.28 -13.83 -21.31
C ILE A 377 1.62 -13.12 -21.56
N CYS A 378 2.39 -12.86 -20.50
CA CYS A 378 3.77 -12.39 -20.57
C CYS A 378 4.54 -12.81 -19.30
N ILE A 379 5.87 -12.77 -19.37
CA ILE A 379 6.79 -13.22 -18.32
C ILE A 379 7.58 -12.03 -17.78
N LYS A 380 7.39 -11.67 -16.51
CA LYS A 380 8.22 -10.65 -15.87
C LYS A 380 9.67 -11.10 -15.72
N THR A 381 10.63 -10.23 -16.05
CA THR A 381 12.06 -10.49 -15.92
C THR A 381 12.85 -9.22 -15.53
N HIS A 382 13.99 -9.41 -14.85
CA HIS A 382 15.03 -8.39 -14.64
C HIS A 382 16.35 -8.78 -15.30
N GLU A 383 16.39 -9.93 -16.01
CA GLU A 383 17.60 -10.41 -16.65
C GLU A 383 18.09 -9.42 -17.72
N SER A 384 19.40 -9.39 -17.88
CA SER A 384 20.16 -8.58 -18.83
C SER A 384 21.08 -9.52 -19.63
N GLY A 385 21.75 -9.00 -20.66
CA GLY A 385 22.63 -9.81 -21.50
C GLY A 385 21.93 -10.56 -22.63
N LYS A 386 22.69 -10.81 -23.70
CA LYS A 386 22.19 -11.30 -24.99
C LYS A 386 21.43 -12.63 -24.90
N LYS A 387 21.99 -13.63 -24.23
CA LYS A 387 21.47 -15.02 -24.20
C LYS A 387 20.11 -15.11 -23.52
N GLU A 388 19.93 -14.34 -22.45
CA GLU A 388 18.72 -14.28 -21.63
C GLU A 388 17.60 -13.51 -22.37
N ILE A 389 17.97 -12.48 -23.14
CA ILE A 389 17.06 -11.65 -23.94
C ILE A 389 16.60 -12.38 -25.21
N GLU A 390 17.51 -13.03 -25.94
CA GLU A 390 17.20 -13.76 -27.18
C GLU A 390 16.30 -14.98 -26.97
N ALA A 391 16.15 -15.45 -25.72
CA ALA A 391 15.20 -16.47 -25.32
C ALA A 391 13.73 -16.01 -25.39
N PHE A 392 13.46 -14.71 -25.58
CA PHE A 392 12.14 -14.15 -25.82
C PHE A 392 11.96 -13.76 -27.28
N ASP A 393 10.72 -13.80 -27.77
CA ASP A 393 10.39 -13.43 -29.15
C ASP A 393 10.03 -11.95 -29.28
N SER A 394 9.55 -11.36 -28.18
CA SER A 394 9.22 -9.95 -28.07
C SER A 394 9.27 -9.50 -26.60
N SER A 395 9.30 -8.19 -26.37
CA SER A 395 9.28 -7.64 -25.01
C SER A 395 8.49 -6.34 -24.91
N ILE A 396 7.82 -6.17 -23.78
CA ILE A 396 7.42 -4.87 -23.27
C ILE A 396 8.54 -4.41 -22.35
N LEU A 397 9.25 -3.34 -22.72
CA LEU A 397 10.35 -2.75 -21.96
C LEU A 397 9.83 -1.56 -21.14
N MET A 398 9.65 -1.77 -19.84
CA MET A 398 9.16 -0.75 -18.92
C MET A 398 10.32 0.12 -18.40
N ILE A 399 10.34 1.40 -18.74
CA ILE A 399 11.36 2.35 -18.31
C ILE A 399 10.74 3.32 -17.32
N ARG A 400 11.35 3.48 -16.15
CA ARG A 400 10.97 4.46 -15.14
C ARG A 400 12.11 5.44 -14.91
N ASN A 401 11.80 6.69 -14.57
CA ASN A 401 12.77 7.69 -14.11
C ASN A 401 13.75 7.06 -13.09
N PRO A 402 15.08 7.09 -13.31
CA PRO A 402 16.03 6.35 -12.49
C PRO A 402 16.07 6.83 -11.05
N TYR A 403 15.91 8.13 -10.79
CA TYR A 403 15.80 8.64 -9.43
C TYR A 403 14.63 7.98 -8.67
N LYS A 404 13.44 7.97 -9.29
CA LYS A 404 12.25 7.32 -8.72
C LYS A 404 12.40 5.79 -8.62
N ALA A 405 13.10 5.15 -9.56
CA ALA A 405 13.31 3.70 -9.59
C ALA A 405 14.32 3.22 -8.54
N LEU A 406 15.47 3.89 -8.42
CA LEU A 406 16.52 3.59 -7.44
C LEU A 406 16.01 3.76 -6.01
N MET A 407 15.32 4.87 -5.70
CA MET A 407 14.68 5.05 -4.40
C MET A 407 13.62 3.97 -4.14
N ALA A 408 12.87 3.56 -5.16
CA ALA A 408 11.86 2.52 -5.03
C ALA A 408 12.48 1.15 -4.78
N GLU A 409 13.61 0.82 -5.39
CA GLU A 409 14.29 -0.45 -5.19
C GLU A 409 15.03 -0.50 -3.85
N PHE A 410 15.67 0.59 -3.41
CA PHE A 410 16.28 0.69 -2.09
C PHE A 410 15.25 0.47 -0.96
N ASN A 411 14.07 1.13 -1.08
CA ASN A 411 12.95 0.86 -0.18
C ASN A 411 12.49 -0.60 -0.21
N ARG A 412 12.46 -1.24 -1.39
CA ARG A 412 12.10 -2.67 -1.52
C ARG A 412 13.12 -3.56 -0.80
N LYS A 413 14.42 -3.29 -0.98
CA LYS A 413 15.53 -4.06 -0.44
C LYS A 413 15.62 -4.00 1.09
N TYR A 414 15.46 -2.81 1.68
CA TYR A 414 15.64 -2.58 3.12
C TYR A 414 14.32 -2.42 3.92
N GLY A 415 13.17 -2.34 3.25
CA GLY A 415 11.84 -2.23 3.86
C GLY A 415 10.82 -3.28 3.40
N GLY A 416 11.18 -4.16 2.45
CA GLY A 416 10.26 -5.12 1.84
C GLY A 416 9.33 -4.50 0.79
N HIS A 417 8.52 -5.33 0.12
CA HIS A 417 7.77 -4.97 -1.09
C HIS A 417 7.01 -3.63 -0.99
N VAL A 418 6.27 -3.43 0.09
CA VAL A 418 5.44 -2.23 0.33
C VAL A 418 6.00 -1.28 1.41
N GLY A 419 7.12 -1.63 2.04
CA GLY A 419 7.69 -0.86 3.14
C GLY A 419 8.79 0.12 2.70
N PHE A 420 9.36 0.79 3.70
CA PHE A 420 10.36 1.85 3.53
C PHE A 420 11.65 1.51 4.26
N ALA A 421 12.79 1.88 3.67
CA ALA A 421 14.08 1.80 4.34
C ALA A 421 14.13 2.77 5.53
N SER A 422 14.77 2.37 6.62
CA SER A 422 14.94 3.21 7.81
C SER A 422 15.81 4.43 7.53
N GLN A 423 15.64 5.49 8.34
CA GLN A 423 16.43 6.72 8.22
C GLN A 423 17.94 6.48 8.38
N ALA A 424 18.34 5.41 9.09
CA ALA A 424 19.73 4.98 9.22
C ALA A 424 20.32 4.52 7.88
N HIS A 425 19.62 3.69 7.11
CA HIS A 425 20.10 3.24 5.78
C HIS A 425 20.24 4.41 4.79
N TRP A 426 19.35 5.41 4.86
CA TRP A 426 19.39 6.61 4.00
C TRP A 426 20.50 7.61 4.37
N LYS A 427 20.96 7.63 5.62
CA LYS A 427 22.08 8.46 6.09
C LYS A 427 23.41 7.69 6.16
N GLY A 428 23.36 6.38 5.96
CA GLY A 428 24.51 5.48 6.00
C GLY A 428 25.28 5.42 4.67
N LYS A 429 26.26 4.51 4.62
CA LYS A 429 27.10 4.27 3.41
C LYS A 429 26.38 3.42 2.37
N GLU A 430 25.33 2.72 2.79
CA GLU A 430 24.53 1.79 2.00
C GLU A 430 23.84 2.49 0.82
N TRP A 431 23.33 3.71 1.01
CA TRP A 431 22.68 4.45 -0.08
C TRP A 431 23.67 4.91 -1.17
N PRO A 432 24.80 5.59 -0.87
CA PRO A 432 25.82 5.90 -1.86
C PRO A 432 26.35 4.68 -2.61
N GLU A 433 26.63 3.58 -1.91
CA GLU A 433 27.11 2.33 -2.52
C GLU A 433 26.04 1.68 -3.40
N PHE A 434 24.78 1.71 -2.97
CA PHE A 434 23.65 1.24 -3.76
C PHE A 434 23.51 2.04 -5.06
N VAL A 435 23.51 3.38 -5.00
CA VAL A 435 23.39 4.23 -6.20
C VAL A 435 24.55 3.98 -7.17
N LYS A 436 25.79 3.90 -6.68
CA LYS A 436 26.98 3.63 -7.49
C LYS A 436 26.86 2.34 -8.32
N ASN A 437 26.28 1.29 -7.73
CA ASN A 437 26.16 -0.02 -8.37
C ASN A 437 24.87 -0.16 -9.21
N TYR A 438 23.75 0.44 -8.78
CA TYR A 438 22.44 0.23 -9.39
C TYR A 438 22.10 1.25 -10.48
N ALA A 439 22.67 2.47 -10.46
CA ALA A 439 22.43 3.44 -11.53
C ALA A 439 22.99 2.97 -12.89
N PRO A 440 24.24 2.46 -13.00
CA PRO A 440 24.72 1.90 -14.26
C PRO A 440 23.90 0.69 -14.73
N TRP A 441 23.38 -0.13 -13.81
CA TRP A 441 22.53 -1.27 -14.15
C TRP A 441 21.17 -0.85 -14.74
N TRP A 442 20.55 0.24 -14.26
CA TRP A 442 19.34 0.79 -14.87
C TRP A 442 19.56 1.12 -16.35
N ALA A 443 20.70 1.73 -16.68
CA ALA A 443 21.05 2.06 -18.05
C ALA A 443 21.40 0.82 -18.86
N SER A 444 22.34 -0.02 -18.39
CA SER A 444 22.79 -1.20 -19.15
C SER A 444 21.66 -2.20 -19.41
N HIS A 445 20.75 -2.42 -18.46
CA HIS A 445 19.56 -3.23 -18.68
C HIS A 445 18.68 -2.66 -19.80
N THR A 446 18.42 -1.35 -19.80
CA THR A 446 17.63 -0.71 -20.86
C THR A 446 18.33 -0.81 -22.21
N LEU A 447 19.64 -0.57 -22.26
CA LEU A 447 20.46 -0.64 -23.47
C LEU A 447 20.57 -2.07 -24.03
N ASP A 448 20.70 -3.08 -23.18
CA ASP A 448 20.71 -4.50 -23.56
C ASP A 448 19.38 -4.92 -24.20
N TRP A 449 18.25 -4.57 -23.57
CA TRP A 449 16.92 -4.92 -24.08
C TRP A 449 16.57 -4.19 -25.38
N LEU A 450 17.04 -2.96 -25.56
CA LEU A 450 17.02 -2.32 -26.87
C LEU A 450 17.91 -3.11 -27.84
N THR A 451 19.19 -3.32 -27.51
CA THR A 451 20.19 -3.89 -28.42
C THR A 451 19.84 -5.29 -28.92
N TYR A 452 19.50 -6.22 -28.02
CA TYR A 452 19.30 -7.64 -28.32
C TYR A 452 17.82 -8.05 -28.45
N GLY A 453 16.88 -7.18 -28.08
CA GLY A 453 15.45 -7.44 -28.22
C GLY A 453 14.99 -7.44 -29.68
N LYS A 454 14.37 -8.55 -30.13
CA LYS A 454 13.89 -8.74 -31.51
C LYS A 454 12.75 -7.77 -31.88
N ASN A 455 11.76 -7.65 -30.99
CA ASN A 455 10.60 -6.77 -31.14
C ASN A 455 10.30 -6.16 -29.75
N VAL A 456 10.47 -4.85 -29.61
CA VAL A 456 10.49 -4.16 -28.31
C VAL A 456 9.46 -3.04 -28.28
N HIS A 457 8.44 -3.18 -27.43
CA HIS A 457 7.48 -2.14 -27.13
C HIS A 457 7.90 -1.39 -25.85
N VAL A 458 8.42 -0.18 -26.03
CA VAL A 458 8.86 0.65 -24.90
C VAL A 458 7.65 1.33 -24.24
N VAL A 459 7.58 1.28 -22.91
CA VAL A 459 6.55 1.95 -22.11
C VAL A 459 7.23 2.72 -20.98
N HIS A 460 6.92 4.00 -20.86
CA HIS A 460 7.41 4.82 -19.76
C HIS A 460 6.43 4.78 -18.58
N PHE A 461 6.92 4.43 -17.38
CA PHE A 461 6.09 4.24 -16.18
C PHE A 461 5.27 5.50 -15.85
N GLU A 462 5.89 6.67 -15.94
CA GLU A 462 5.22 7.95 -15.66
C GLU A 462 4.20 8.35 -16.73
N GLU A 463 4.31 7.81 -17.95
CA GLU A 463 3.33 8.03 -19.03
C GLU A 463 2.14 7.08 -18.89
N LEU A 464 2.39 5.80 -18.58
CA LEU A 464 1.35 4.84 -18.17
C LEU A 464 0.59 5.30 -16.91
N LYS A 465 1.22 6.08 -16.04
CA LYS A 465 0.54 6.71 -14.90
C LYS A 465 -0.30 7.92 -15.31
N ARG A 466 0.15 8.71 -16.29
CA ARG A 466 -0.50 9.95 -16.75
C ARG A 466 -1.69 9.68 -17.67
N ASP A 467 -1.51 8.76 -18.62
CA ASP A 467 -2.53 8.27 -19.53
C ASP A 467 -2.54 6.74 -19.47
N LEU A 468 -3.34 6.21 -18.54
CA LEU A 468 -3.47 4.78 -18.32
C LEU A 468 -4.13 4.08 -19.51
N PHE A 469 -5.13 4.70 -20.14
CA PHE A 469 -5.97 4.04 -21.14
C PHE A 469 -5.19 3.79 -22.43
N SER A 470 -4.53 4.80 -23.00
CA SER A 470 -3.80 4.66 -24.26
C SER A 470 -2.63 3.68 -24.13
N HIS A 471 -1.81 3.84 -23.07
CA HIS A 471 -0.63 3.00 -22.87
C HIS A 471 -0.99 1.56 -22.54
N LEU A 472 -1.99 1.32 -21.68
CA LEU A 472 -2.42 -0.06 -21.37
C LEU A 472 -3.11 -0.72 -22.58
N LYS A 473 -3.90 0.02 -23.37
CA LYS A 473 -4.47 -0.46 -24.63
C LYS A 473 -3.36 -0.85 -25.62
N GLY A 474 -2.31 -0.03 -25.76
CA GLY A 474 -1.13 -0.35 -26.57
C GLY A 474 -0.39 -1.60 -26.09
N MET A 475 -0.17 -1.75 -24.79
CA MET A 475 0.42 -2.96 -24.20
C MET A 475 -0.42 -4.21 -24.47
N VAL A 476 -1.75 -4.14 -24.34
CA VAL A 476 -2.64 -5.27 -24.63
C VAL A 476 -2.68 -5.62 -26.13
N GLN A 477 -2.66 -4.61 -27.01
CA GLN A 477 -2.56 -4.80 -28.46
C GLN A 477 -1.24 -5.46 -28.85
N PHE A 478 -0.13 -5.07 -28.23
CA PHE A 478 1.18 -5.71 -28.44
C PHE A 478 1.19 -7.19 -28.00
N LEU A 479 0.41 -7.53 -26.97
CA LEU A 479 0.17 -8.92 -26.54
C LEU A 479 -0.81 -9.70 -27.46
N GLY A 480 -1.21 -9.13 -28.61
CA GLY A 480 -2.09 -9.77 -29.59
C GLY A 480 -3.56 -9.80 -29.18
N LEU A 481 -3.98 -9.02 -28.19
CA LEU A 481 -5.33 -9.00 -27.65
C LEU A 481 -6.04 -7.66 -27.88
N LYS A 482 -7.36 -7.66 -27.71
CA LYS A 482 -8.20 -6.45 -27.66
C LYS A 482 -8.80 -6.32 -26.26
N VAL A 483 -8.91 -5.09 -25.77
CA VAL A 483 -9.56 -4.75 -24.48
C VAL A 483 -10.72 -3.80 -24.74
N SER A 484 -11.85 -4.00 -24.05
CA SER A 484 -13.00 -3.10 -24.09
C SER A 484 -12.83 -1.94 -23.11
N GLU A 485 -13.48 -0.81 -23.41
CA GLU A 485 -13.40 0.39 -22.57
C GLU A 485 -14.07 0.19 -21.22
N ASP A 486 -15.19 -0.57 -21.14
CA ASP A 486 -15.77 -1.05 -19.87
C ASP A 486 -14.75 -1.76 -18.97
N ARG A 487 -13.84 -2.54 -19.58
CA ARG A 487 -12.83 -3.28 -18.82
C ARG A 487 -11.69 -2.36 -18.37
N LEU A 488 -11.29 -1.38 -19.19
CA LEU A 488 -10.33 -0.33 -18.80
C LEU A 488 -10.87 0.55 -17.67
N LEU A 489 -12.16 0.90 -17.69
CA LEU A 489 -12.85 1.65 -16.64
C LEU A 489 -12.86 0.89 -15.30
N CYS A 490 -13.13 -0.43 -15.33
CA CYS A 490 -12.94 -1.27 -14.14
C CYS A 490 -11.47 -1.32 -13.69
N VAL A 491 -10.51 -1.47 -14.63
CA VAL A 491 -9.08 -1.49 -14.31
C VAL A 491 -8.66 -0.21 -13.60
N GLU A 492 -9.17 0.95 -14.02
CA GLU A 492 -8.91 2.23 -13.36
C GLU A 492 -9.41 2.26 -11.92
N GLY A 493 -10.64 1.81 -11.66
CA GLY A 493 -11.17 1.68 -10.30
C GLY A 493 -10.34 0.76 -9.39
N GLN A 494 -9.61 -0.20 -9.98
CA GLN A 494 -8.80 -1.21 -9.30
C GLN A 494 -7.28 -0.98 -9.41
N LYS A 495 -6.82 0.14 -10.01
CA LYS A 495 -5.45 0.28 -10.54
C LYS A 495 -4.34 0.22 -9.49
N ASP A 496 -4.58 0.65 -8.26
CA ASP A 496 -3.55 0.70 -7.22
C ASP A 496 -3.20 -0.67 -6.60
N GLY A 497 -4.20 -1.55 -6.49
CA GLY A 497 -4.08 -2.89 -5.89
C GLY A 497 -3.44 -2.89 -4.49
N ASN A 498 -2.87 -4.03 -4.09
CA ASN A 498 -2.19 -4.22 -2.80
C ASN A 498 -0.65 -4.14 -2.91
N PHE A 499 -0.17 -3.28 -3.83
CA PHE A 499 1.23 -3.26 -4.30
C PHE A 499 1.88 -1.86 -4.25
N LYS A 500 1.10 -0.81 -4.08
CA LYS A 500 1.54 0.57 -3.85
C LYS A 500 2.08 0.72 -2.42
N ARG A 501 3.10 1.55 -2.21
CA ARG A 501 3.53 1.99 -0.87
C ARG A 501 2.65 3.16 -0.44
N SER A 502 2.20 3.19 0.82
CA SER A 502 1.45 4.35 1.33
C SER A 502 2.33 5.60 1.28
N GLY A 503 1.79 6.69 0.72
CA GLY A 503 2.59 7.84 0.25
C GLY A 503 3.23 8.74 1.31
N LEU A 504 3.08 8.41 2.60
CA LEU A 504 3.35 9.34 3.71
C LEU A 504 4.76 9.25 4.31
N ARG A 505 5.60 8.32 3.85
CA ARG A 505 7.05 8.33 4.08
C ARG A 505 7.81 8.75 2.81
N LYS A 506 7.59 9.99 2.40
CA LYS A 506 8.57 10.70 1.55
C LYS A 506 9.75 11.10 2.44
N LEU A 507 10.96 11.08 1.89
CA LEU A 507 12.10 11.70 2.57
C LEU A 507 11.89 13.22 2.56
N GLU A 508 12.15 13.86 3.70
CA GLU A 508 12.09 15.31 3.88
C GLU A 508 13.26 16.05 3.19
N TYR A 509 14.22 15.30 2.66
CA TYR A 509 15.41 15.79 1.99
C TYR A 509 15.71 14.97 0.73
N ASP A 510 16.45 15.57 -0.20
CA ASP A 510 16.99 14.88 -1.36
C ASP A 510 18.16 13.97 -0.95
N PRO A 511 18.08 12.63 -1.13
CA PRO A 511 19.16 11.73 -0.75
C PRO A 511 20.30 11.70 -1.80
N TYR A 512 20.16 12.36 -2.94
CA TYR A 512 21.16 12.35 -4.01
C TYR A 512 22.21 13.46 -3.83
N THR A 513 23.50 13.09 -3.81
CA THR A 513 24.60 14.08 -3.87
C THR A 513 24.77 14.60 -5.31
N PRO A 514 25.40 15.78 -5.51
CA PRO A 514 25.70 16.31 -6.84
C PRO A 514 26.42 15.31 -7.75
N ASP A 515 27.41 14.56 -7.22
CA ASP A 515 28.15 13.55 -7.99
C ASP A 515 27.25 12.37 -8.44
N MET A 516 26.31 11.96 -7.59
CA MET A 516 25.31 10.95 -7.96
C MET A 516 24.38 11.46 -9.05
N ARG A 517 23.97 12.74 -8.96
CA ARG A 517 23.13 13.37 -9.97
C ARG A 517 23.84 13.42 -11.32
N ALA A 518 25.06 13.96 -11.37
CA ALA A 518 25.86 14.04 -12.59
C ALA A 518 26.01 12.67 -13.31
N ASN A 519 26.30 11.60 -12.55
CA ASN A 519 26.39 10.23 -13.08
C ASN A 519 25.04 9.72 -13.61
N ILE A 520 23.96 9.85 -12.83
CA ILE A 520 22.62 9.44 -13.24
C ILE A 520 22.15 10.22 -14.48
N ASP A 521 22.45 11.51 -14.53
CA ASP A 521 22.08 12.42 -15.62
C ASP A 521 22.81 12.08 -16.93
N GLU A 522 24.08 11.68 -16.87
CA GLU A 522 24.82 11.14 -18.02
C GLU A 522 24.16 9.85 -18.54
N LEU A 523 23.86 8.91 -17.65
CA LEU A 523 23.19 7.65 -17.98
C LEU A 523 21.80 7.85 -18.60
N ILE A 524 21.04 8.85 -18.16
CA ILE A 524 19.76 9.25 -18.77
C ILE A 524 19.97 9.70 -20.22
N ARG A 525 20.97 10.55 -20.48
CA ARG A 525 21.31 11.01 -21.85
C ARG A 525 21.76 9.86 -22.75
N THR A 526 22.47 8.86 -22.21
CA THR A 526 22.84 7.63 -22.94
C THR A 526 21.59 6.85 -23.37
N VAL A 527 20.65 6.61 -22.45
CA VAL A 527 19.40 5.88 -22.74
C VAL A 527 18.51 6.65 -23.72
N ASP A 528 18.36 7.97 -23.53
CA ASP A 528 17.62 8.84 -24.45
C ASP A 528 18.19 8.79 -25.88
N SER A 529 19.51 8.87 -26.01
CA SER A 529 20.21 8.77 -27.29
C SER A 529 19.99 7.41 -27.96
N ALA A 530 19.95 6.32 -27.19
CA ALA A 530 19.70 4.97 -27.70
C ALA A 530 18.25 4.77 -28.17
N LEU A 531 17.28 5.36 -27.47
CA LEU A 531 15.87 5.38 -27.89
C LEU A 531 15.69 6.18 -29.19
N LYS A 532 16.25 7.40 -29.25
CA LYS A 532 16.17 8.27 -30.44
C LYS A 532 16.83 7.66 -31.67
N LYS A 533 17.96 6.96 -31.51
CA LYS A 533 18.61 6.16 -32.58
C LYS A 533 17.74 5.03 -33.14
N ARG A 534 16.63 4.68 -32.48
CA ARG A 534 15.64 3.69 -32.94
C ARG A 534 14.31 4.32 -33.35
N ASN A 535 14.31 5.62 -33.67
CA ASN A 535 13.12 6.40 -34.03
C ASN A 535 12.01 6.38 -32.96
N MET A 536 12.39 6.23 -31.69
CA MET A 536 11.49 6.38 -30.54
C MET A 536 11.56 7.81 -29.99
N SER A 537 10.56 8.23 -29.23
CA SER A 537 10.40 9.59 -28.68
C SER A 537 11.56 10.07 -27.77
N GLY A 538 12.41 9.16 -27.30
CA GLY A 538 13.38 9.42 -26.24
C GLY A 538 12.78 9.18 -24.87
N VAL A 539 13.48 9.63 -23.82
CA VAL A 539 12.91 9.60 -22.46
C VAL A 539 11.96 10.80 -22.24
N PRO A 540 10.91 10.68 -21.39
CA PRO A 540 10.06 11.80 -21.02
C PRO A 540 10.86 12.98 -20.47
N ALA A 541 10.42 14.21 -20.76
CA ALA A 541 11.10 15.43 -20.32
C ALA A 541 11.29 15.51 -18.79
N GLU A 542 10.42 14.88 -17.99
CA GLU A 542 10.57 14.80 -16.53
C GLU A 542 11.66 13.82 -16.05
N TYR A 543 12.33 13.10 -16.95
CA TYR A 543 13.53 12.32 -16.64
C TYR A 543 14.78 13.16 -16.86
N MET A 544 14.74 14.17 -17.74
CA MET A 544 15.91 14.95 -18.09
C MET A 544 16.41 15.78 -16.89
N PRO A 545 17.74 16.01 -16.81
CA PRO A 545 18.32 16.92 -15.82
C PRO A 545 17.70 18.32 -15.98
N ARG A 546 17.47 19.00 -14.85
CA ARG A 546 17.04 20.40 -14.80
C ARG A 546 18.21 21.33 -14.54
#